data_AF-A0A2T6KSP7-F1
#
_entry.id   AF-A0A2T6KSP7-F1
#
_cell.length_a   1.000
_cell.length_b   1.000
_cell.length_c   1.000
_cell.angle_alpha   90.00
_cell.angle_beta   90.00
_cell.angle_gamma   90.00
#
_symmetry.space_group_name_H-M   'P 1'
#
loop_
_entity.id
_entity.type
_entity.pdbx_description
1 polymer ?
#
loop_
_entity_poly.entity_id
_entity_poly.type
_entity_poly.pdbx_seq_one_letter_code
_entity_poly.pdbx_strand_id
1 'polypeptide(L)'
;MTIDLPLILGGLAVGFIVGLTGMGGGALMTPMLIFVFRVDPLVAVSSDVVASLFMKPAGAIVHLRRRTVNLKLVLWLCVGSVPAAFSGALLIKVLPFGNSLDTALQTILGVALLIASGGLVVRAVLQMVRSRSALGEGPTQPAAPPELVVRPVPTAILGAVAGLLVGMTSVGAGSVVIVVLLLLYPALKASQLVGTDLVQAVPLVAAASLGHILYGDFSLGLTTSLLIGAIPGAWFGAHVSSRAPGGIIRRALAILLLASALKLLGASLPVVLGAAGAALVFGNLVWFWVKRRFAALPAAAVADSSPEEPAGGRSGPSRGSGADRAEDPADAPAGDAAGDPAGDPAGDPAEDLTEDSAETSHSR
;
A
#
# COMPACT_ATOMS: atom_id res chain seq x y z
N MET A 1 -23.82 24.13 13.59
CA MET A 1 -22.68 23.44 12.94
C MET A 1 -21.67 24.49 12.52
N THR A 2 -20.63 24.73 13.33
CA THR A 2 -19.55 25.66 12.98
C THR A 2 -18.50 24.89 12.19
N ILE A 3 -18.35 25.22 10.92
CA ILE A 3 -17.30 24.65 10.07
C ILE A 3 -16.05 25.48 10.32
N ASP A 4 -15.08 24.89 10.99
CA ASP A 4 -13.87 25.60 11.41
C ASP A 4 -12.79 25.47 10.33
N LEU A 5 -12.48 26.59 9.67
CA LEU A 5 -11.45 26.65 8.62
C LEU A 5 -10.08 26.09 9.08
N PRO A 6 -9.61 26.34 10.31
CA PRO A 6 -8.38 25.72 10.82
C PRO A 6 -8.44 24.18 10.86
N LEU A 7 -9.59 23.60 11.21
CA LEU A 7 -9.78 22.15 11.23
C LEU A 7 -9.79 21.57 9.83
N ILE A 8 -10.36 22.28 8.84
CA ILE A 8 -10.32 21.86 7.43
C ILE A 8 -8.87 21.83 6.94
N LEU A 9 -8.09 22.89 7.19
CA LEU A 9 -6.69 22.96 6.77
C LEU A 9 -5.84 21.90 7.48
N GLY A 10 -6.06 21.68 8.79
CA GLY A 10 -5.43 20.60 9.54
C GLY A 10 -5.80 19.22 8.97
N GLY A 11 -7.08 19.00 8.69
CA GLY A 11 -7.61 17.81 8.05
C GLY A 11 -6.98 17.56 6.69
N LEU A 12 -6.82 18.60 5.86
CA LEU A 12 -6.16 18.52 4.56
C LEU A 12 -4.69 18.08 4.68
N ALA A 13 -3.94 18.69 5.59
CA ALA A 13 -2.54 18.37 5.81
C ALA A 13 -2.36 16.94 6.36
N VAL A 14 -3.12 16.57 7.39
CA VAL A 14 -3.09 15.22 7.96
C VAL A 14 -3.56 14.20 6.92
N GLY A 15 -4.64 14.51 6.20
CA GLY A 15 -5.17 13.71 5.12
C GLY A 15 -4.11 13.42 4.05
N PHE A 16 -3.42 14.46 3.59
CA PHE A 16 -2.30 14.33 2.65
C PHE A 16 -1.21 13.40 3.16
N ILE A 17 -0.78 13.58 4.40
CA ILE A 17 0.28 12.75 4.98
C ILE A 17 -0.17 11.29 5.10
N VAL A 18 -1.39 11.04 5.55
CA VAL A 18 -1.96 9.69 5.65
C VAL A 18 -2.12 9.05 4.27
N GLY A 19 -2.59 9.79 3.26
CA GLY A 19 -2.64 9.29 1.88
C GLY A 19 -1.25 8.98 1.31
N LEU A 20 -0.25 9.80 1.65
CA LEU A 20 1.12 9.63 1.21
C LEU A 20 1.79 8.40 1.86
N THR A 21 1.49 8.16 3.13
CA THR A 21 2.17 7.16 3.95
C THR A 21 1.37 5.89 4.18
N GLY A 22 0.06 5.91 3.95
CA GLY A 22 -0.87 4.82 4.32
C GLY A 22 -1.12 4.71 5.82
N MET A 23 -0.26 5.31 6.63
CA MET A 23 -0.30 5.32 8.08
C MET A 23 -1.66 5.82 8.58
N GLY A 24 -2.34 5.06 9.44
CA GLY A 24 -3.69 5.41 9.91
C GLY A 24 -3.78 6.82 10.51
N GLY A 25 -4.96 7.46 10.36
CA GLY A 25 -5.25 8.82 10.82
C GLY A 25 -4.80 9.07 12.25
N GLY A 26 -5.09 8.15 13.16
CA GLY A 26 -4.80 8.33 14.58
C GLY A 26 -3.34 8.55 14.98
N ALA A 27 -2.36 8.20 14.14
CA ALA A 27 -0.96 8.53 14.41
C ALA A 27 -0.67 10.05 14.39
N LEU A 28 -1.51 10.84 13.70
CA LEU A 28 -1.36 12.29 13.54
C LEU A 28 -2.61 13.06 13.90
N MET A 29 -3.77 12.56 13.47
CA MET A 29 -5.06 13.21 13.63
C MET A 29 -5.45 13.31 15.10
N THR A 30 -5.33 12.21 15.86
CA THR A 30 -5.64 12.22 17.30
C THR A 30 -4.72 13.18 18.08
N PRO A 31 -3.37 13.14 17.91
CA PRO A 31 -2.50 14.16 18.52
C PRO A 31 -2.80 15.59 18.08
N MET A 32 -3.15 15.82 16.81
CA MET A 32 -3.52 17.15 16.32
C MET A 32 -4.77 17.67 17.05
N LEU A 33 -5.81 16.84 17.16
CA LEU A 33 -7.05 17.24 17.83
C LEU A 33 -6.84 17.54 19.32
N ILE A 34 -6.08 16.69 20.01
CA ILE A 34 -5.82 16.86 21.44
C ILE A 34 -4.91 18.07 21.71
N PHE A 35 -3.76 18.16 21.03
CA PHE A 35 -2.74 19.14 21.40
C PHE A 35 -2.89 20.49 20.70
N VAL A 36 -3.38 20.51 19.45
CA VAL A 36 -3.53 21.75 18.68
C VAL A 36 -4.92 22.33 18.91
N PHE A 37 -5.96 21.51 18.76
CA PHE A 37 -7.35 21.95 18.86
C PHE A 37 -7.96 21.78 20.25
N ARG A 38 -7.19 21.27 21.23
CA ARG A 38 -7.60 21.13 22.64
C ARG A 38 -8.92 20.35 22.80
N VAL A 39 -9.16 19.38 21.91
CA VAL A 39 -10.34 18.50 21.96
C VAL A 39 -10.11 17.43 23.03
N ASP A 40 -11.17 17.08 23.76
CA ASP A 40 -11.13 16.00 24.74
C ASP A 40 -10.64 14.68 24.12
N PRO A 41 -9.72 13.94 24.78
CA PRO A 41 -9.14 12.73 24.22
C PRO A 41 -10.15 11.70 23.74
N LEU A 42 -11.22 11.46 24.51
CA LEU A 42 -12.27 10.50 24.16
C LEU A 42 -13.00 10.88 22.87
N VAL A 43 -13.32 12.17 22.73
CA VAL A 43 -13.99 12.73 21.55
C VAL A 43 -13.05 12.74 20.34
N ALA A 44 -11.77 13.06 20.55
CA ALA A 44 -10.75 13.08 19.51
C ALA A 44 -10.50 11.67 18.93
N VAL A 45 -10.37 10.66 19.78
CA VAL A 45 -10.21 9.25 19.39
C VAL A 45 -11.43 8.78 18.61
N SER A 46 -12.64 8.94 19.17
CA SER A 46 -13.87 8.45 18.52
C SER A 46 -14.16 9.16 17.20
N SER A 47 -13.98 10.49 17.14
CA SER A 47 -14.17 11.28 15.92
C SER A 47 -13.11 10.95 14.86
N ASP A 48 -11.88 10.58 15.25
CA ASP A 48 -10.83 10.17 14.30
C ASP A 48 -11.10 8.79 13.67
N VAL A 49 -11.54 7.80 14.46
CA VAL A 49 -11.92 6.49 13.91
C VAL A 49 -13.04 6.66 12.87
N VAL A 50 -14.07 7.44 13.22
CA VAL A 50 -15.22 7.69 12.33
C VAL A 50 -14.81 8.49 11.09
N ALA A 51 -13.99 9.53 11.21
CA ALA A 51 -13.48 10.24 10.04
C ALA A 51 -12.59 9.35 9.15
N SER A 52 -11.78 8.48 9.76
CA SER A 52 -10.93 7.54 9.03
C SER A 52 -11.74 6.55 8.16
N LEU A 53 -12.97 6.22 8.55
CA LEU A 53 -13.89 5.38 7.75
C LEU A 53 -14.17 5.98 6.37
N PHE A 54 -14.39 7.29 6.28
CA PHE A 54 -14.70 7.96 5.02
C PHE A 54 -13.44 8.42 4.28
N MET A 55 -12.38 8.74 5.02
CA MET A 55 -11.13 9.22 4.44
C MET A 55 -10.30 8.10 3.80
N LYS A 56 -10.19 6.93 4.43
CA LYS A 56 -9.34 5.82 3.93
C LYS A 56 -9.75 5.29 2.55
N PRO A 57 -11.05 5.12 2.23
CA PRO A 57 -11.49 4.76 0.89
C PRO A 57 -10.95 5.69 -0.21
N ALA A 58 -10.86 7.00 0.07
CA ALA A 58 -10.36 7.97 -0.91
C ALA A 58 -8.92 7.69 -1.35
N GLY A 59 -8.04 7.31 -0.43
CA GLY A 59 -6.67 6.89 -0.75
C GLY A 59 -6.58 5.45 -1.28
N ALA A 60 -7.37 4.54 -0.71
CA ALA A 60 -7.41 3.12 -1.08
C ALA A 60 -7.77 2.91 -2.56
N ILE A 61 -8.77 3.66 -3.07
CA ILE A 61 -9.20 3.59 -4.47
C ILE A 61 -8.05 3.95 -5.43
N VAL A 62 -7.22 4.93 -5.07
CA VAL A 62 -6.07 5.34 -5.90
C VAL A 62 -5.07 4.19 -6.03
N HIS A 63 -4.71 3.56 -4.91
CA HIS A 63 -3.77 2.44 -4.91
C HIS A 63 -4.32 1.19 -5.60
N LEU A 64 -5.61 0.93 -5.47
CA LEU A 64 -6.31 -0.16 -6.14
C LEU A 64 -6.30 0.04 -7.66
N ARG A 65 -6.65 1.25 -8.13
CA ARG A 65 -6.58 1.63 -9.56
C ARG A 65 -5.15 1.56 -10.11
N ARG A 66 -4.15 1.86 -9.28
CA ARG A 66 -2.72 1.80 -9.63
C ARG A 66 -2.12 0.39 -9.51
N ARG A 67 -2.90 -0.63 -9.14
CA ARG A 67 -2.44 -2.02 -8.94
C ARG A 67 -1.24 -2.14 -8.01
N THR A 68 -1.20 -1.28 -6.99
CA THR A 68 -0.16 -1.33 -5.94
C THR A 68 -0.61 -2.15 -4.73
N VAL A 69 -1.81 -2.71 -4.75
CA VAL A 69 -2.40 -3.41 -3.60
C VAL A 69 -2.19 -4.90 -3.74
N ASN A 70 -1.72 -5.56 -2.67
CA ASN A 70 -1.73 -7.03 -2.60
C ASN A 70 -3.00 -7.51 -1.89
N LEU A 71 -4.01 -7.91 -2.67
CA LEU A 71 -5.31 -8.32 -2.15
C LEU A 71 -5.26 -9.60 -1.30
N LYS A 72 -4.29 -10.49 -1.54
CA LYS A 72 -4.12 -11.70 -0.73
C LYS A 72 -3.65 -11.33 0.69
N LEU A 73 -2.73 -10.37 0.82
CA LEU A 73 -2.33 -9.84 2.13
C LEU A 73 -3.48 -9.11 2.82
N VAL A 74 -4.23 -8.28 2.08
CA VAL A 74 -5.43 -7.61 2.60
C VAL A 74 -6.38 -8.62 3.22
N LEU A 75 -6.71 -9.70 2.49
CA LEU A 75 -7.63 -10.73 2.98
C LEU A 75 -7.19 -11.32 4.32
N TRP A 76 -5.94 -11.81 4.41
CA TRP A 76 -5.43 -12.44 5.63
C TRP A 76 -5.29 -11.46 6.79
N LEU A 77 -4.94 -10.20 6.53
CA LEU A 77 -4.92 -9.17 7.55
C LEU A 77 -6.33 -8.91 8.08
N CYS A 78 -7.31 -8.75 7.19
CA CYS A 78 -8.72 -8.50 7.54
C CYS A 78 -9.32 -9.62 8.39
N VAL A 79 -8.99 -10.89 8.09
CA VAL A 79 -9.46 -12.05 8.88
C VAL A 79 -9.12 -11.90 10.35
N GLY A 80 -7.92 -11.41 10.67
CA GLY A 80 -7.55 -11.13 12.06
C GLY A 80 -8.06 -9.76 12.54
N SER A 81 -7.91 -8.73 11.73
CA SER A 81 -8.04 -7.35 12.19
C SER A 81 -9.47 -6.89 12.38
N VAL A 82 -10.41 -7.35 11.55
CA VAL A 82 -11.83 -6.94 11.61
C VAL A 82 -12.48 -7.37 12.93
N PRO A 83 -12.48 -8.68 13.30
CA PRO A 83 -13.07 -9.09 14.57
C PRO A 83 -12.33 -8.48 15.76
N ALA A 84 -11.00 -8.43 15.70
CA ALA A 84 -10.20 -7.87 16.78
C ALA A 84 -10.42 -6.36 16.96
N ALA A 85 -10.61 -5.59 15.88
CA ALA A 85 -10.90 -4.16 15.95
C ALA A 85 -12.28 -3.89 16.54
N PHE A 86 -13.30 -4.67 16.18
CA PHE A 86 -14.60 -4.59 16.82
C PHE A 86 -14.51 -4.92 18.31
N SER A 87 -13.84 -6.03 18.67
CA SER A 87 -13.62 -6.41 20.07
C SER A 87 -12.86 -5.35 20.85
N GLY A 88 -11.82 -4.74 20.26
CA GLY A 88 -11.05 -3.66 20.88
C GLY A 88 -11.89 -2.42 21.18
N ALA A 89 -12.77 -2.04 20.24
CA ALA A 89 -13.70 -0.92 20.40
C ALA A 89 -14.77 -1.16 21.47
N LEU A 90 -15.07 -2.42 21.80
CA LEU A 90 -15.93 -2.77 22.94
C LEU A 90 -15.14 -2.86 24.25
N LEU A 91 -13.92 -3.40 24.20
CA LEU A 91 -13.07 -3.63 25.37
C LEU A 91 -12.69 -2.33 26.07
N ILE A 92 -12.52 -1.25 25.29
CA ILE A 92 -12.28 0.10 25.82
C ILE A 92 -13.29 0.42 26.93
N LYS A 93 -14.58 0.10 26.76
CA LYS A 93 -15.61 0.44 27.75
C LYS A 93 -15.54 -0.35 29.06
N VAL A 94 -15.05 -1.59 29.03
CA VAL A 94 -15.01 -2.47 30.21
C VAL A 94 -13.77 -2.19 31.07
N LEU A 95 -12.75 -1.59 30.48
CA LEU A 95 -11.55 -1.17 31.19
C LEU A 95 -11.82 0.17 31.87
N PRO A 96 -11.79 0.26 33.22
CA PRO A 96 -11.82 1.54 33.89
C PRO A 96 -10.51 2.26 33.58
N PHE A 97 -10.53 3.18 32.61
CA PHE A 97 -9.38 4.05 32.30
C PHE A 97 -9.12 4.98 33.48
N GLY A 98 -8.28 4.53 34.41
CA GLY A 98 -7.54 5.42 35.28
C GLY A 98 -6.36 6.03 34.53
N ASN A 99 -5.83 7.15 35.03
CA ASN A 99 -4.66 7.85 34.46
C ASN A 99 -3.46 6.92 34.15
N SER A 100 -3.30 5.82 34.89
CA SER A 100 -2.22 4.85 34.70
C SER A 100 -2.34 4.04 33.39
N LEU A 101 -3.56 3.72 32.94
CA LEU A 101 -3.80 2.96 31.70
C LEU A 101 -3.62 3.84 30.46
N ASP A 102 -4.04 5.10 30.51
CA ASP A 102 -3.79 6.07 29.44
C ASP A 102 -2.29 6.27 29.24
N THR A 103 -1.56 6.43 30.34
CA THR A 103 -0.10 6.54 30.33
C THR A 103 0.54 5.26 29.80
N ALA A 104 0.06 4.09 30.21
CA ALA A 104 0.56 2.80 29.73
C ALA A 104 0.32 2.61 28.22
N LEU A 105 -0.88 2.91 27.73
CA LEU A 105 -1.22 2.82 26.29
C LEU A 105 -0.39 3.80 25.47
N GLN A 106 -0.26 5.06 25.91
CA GLN A 106 0.60 6.05 25.26
C GLN A 106 2.06 5.58 25.22
N THR A 107 2.56 5.01 26.32
CA THR A 107 3.94 4.51 26.41
C THR A 107 4.16 3.30 25.51
N ILE A 108 3.29 2.29 25.57
CA ILE A 108 3.38 1.08 24.74
C ILE A 108 3.36 1.47 23.27
N LEU A 109 2.48 2.38 22.88
CA LEU A 109 2.35 2.81 21.50
C LEU A 109 3.53 3.69 21.05
N GLY A 110 4.00 4.61 21.90
CA GLY A 110 5.21 5.39 21.66
C GLY A 110 6.44 4.50 21.46
N VAL A 111 6.61 3.47 22.30
CA VAL A 111 7.69 2.47 22.18
C VAL A 111 7.54 1.65 20.91
N ALA A 112 6.33 1.18 20.58
CA ALA A 112 6.08 0.44 19.35
C ALA A 112 6.41 1.27 18.09
N LEU A 113 6.06 2.56 18.08
CA LEU A 113 6.40 3.49 17.00
C LEU A 113 7.91 3.77 16.93
N LEU A 114 8.61 3.85 18.06
CA LEU A 114 10.07 3.97 18.08
C LEU A 114 10.74 2.74 17.48
N ILE A 115 10.32 1.54 17.87
CA ILE A 115 10.82 0.27 17.32
C ILE A 115 10.56 0.24 15.80
N ALA A 116 9.37 0.66 15.39
CA ALA A 116 8.98 0.73 13.99
C ALA A 116 9.84 1.71 13.17
N SER A 117 10.02 2.93 13.67
CA SER A 117 10.89 3.93 13.05
C SER A 117 12.34 3.44 12.97
N GLY A 118 12.86 2.91 14.08
CA GLY A 118 14.21 2.36 14.17
C GLY A 118 14.42 1.19 13.20
N GLY A 119 13.48 0.25 13.11
CA GLY A 119 13.52 -0.86 12.16
C GLY A 119 13.54 -0.39 10.70
N LEU A 120 12.80 0.67 10.38
CA LEU A 120 12.80 1.26 9.05
C LEU A 120 14.14 1.91 8.69
N VAL A 121 14.77 2.59 9.66
CA VAL A 121 16.11 3.20 9.53
C VAL A 121 17.18 2.13 9.38
N VAL A 122 17.19 1.11 10.25
CA VAL A 122 18.13 -0.02 10.17
C VAL A 122 18.02 -0.71 8.82
N ARG A 123 16.80 -0.97 8.33
CA ARG A 123 16.60 -1.54 7.00
C ARG A 123 17.11 -0.61 5.91
N ALA A 124 16.83 0.69 5.99
CA ALA A 124 17.31 1.67 5.01
C ALA A 124 18.84 1.67 4.93
N VAL A 125 19.52 1.59 6.08
CA VAL A 125 20.99 1.47 6.16
C VAL A 125 21.47 0.13 5.60
N LEU A 126 20.88 -1.00 6.03
CA LEU A 126 21.27 -2.33 5.55
C LEU A 126 21.06 -2.51 4.04
N GLN A 127 19.97 -1.99 3.48
CA GLN A 127 19.75 -1.99 2.03
C GLN A 127 20.74 -1.11 1.29
N MET A 128 21.08 0.05 1.86
CA MET A 128 22.07 0.95 1.29
C MET A 128 23.48 0.32 1.28
N VAL A 129 23.81 -0.47 2.29
CA VAL A 129 25.08 -1.22 2.39
C VAL A 129 25.08 -2.47 1.50
N ARG A 130 23.97 -3.22 1.40
CA ARG A 130 23.89 -4.48 0.64
C ARG A 130 23.64 -4.32 -0.85
N SER A 131 22.83 -3.35 -1.29
CA SER A 131 22.33 -3.33 -2.67
C SER A 131 23.10 -2.44 -3.64
N ARG A 132 24.13 -1.67 -3.22
CA ARG A 132 24.85 -0.69 -4.08
C ARG A 132 23.96 0.22 -4.95
N SER A 133 22.67 0.31 -4.60
CA SER A 133 21.65 1.03 -5.32
C SER A 133 21.11 2.09 -4.39
N ALA A 134 21.59 3.32 -4.56
CA ALA A 134 21.15 4.50 -3.81
C ALA A 134 19.69 4.91 -4.13
N LEU A 135 19.04 4.20 -5.07
CA LEU A 135 17.66 4.36 -5.50
C LEU A 135 16.94 3.05 -5.19
N GLY A 136 16.53 2.88 -3.93
CA GLY A 136 15.66 1.78 -3.54
C GLY A 136 14.45 1.73 -4.46
N GLU A 137 14.45 0.72 -5.34
CA GLU A 137 13.49 0.41 -6.40
C GLU A 137 13.23 1.58 -7.38
N GLY A 138 13.57 1.38 -8.66
CA GLY A 138 13.18 2.28 -9.74
C GLY A 138 11.65 2.47 -9.84
N PRO A 139 11.17 3.40 -10.69
CA PRO A 139 9.75 3.68 -10.87
C PRO A 139 8.94 2.39 -10.98
N THR A 140 7.77 2.37 -10.36
CA THR A 140 6.86 1.22 -10.28
C THR A 140 6.50 0.69 -11.67
N GLN A 141 7.35 -0.14 -12.27
CA GLN A 141 6.98 -0.88 -13.46
C GLN A 141 5.86 -1.85 -13.04
N PRO A 142 4.77 -1.96 -13.81
CA PRO A 142 3.70 -2.92 -13.59
C PRO A 142 4.20 -4.33 -13.96
N ALA A 143 5.27 -4.79 -13.31
CA ALA A 143 5.68 -6.17 -13.36
C ALA A 143 4.72 -6.95 -12.45
N ALA A 144 4.19 -8.06 -12.96
CA ALA A 144 3.41 -9.01 -12.17
C ALA A 144 4.15 -9.28 -10.85
N PRO A 145 3.45 -9.22 -9.70
CA PRO A 145 4.11 -9.40 -8.41
C PRO A 145 4.86 -10.74 -8.43
N PRO A 146 6.13 -10.79 -8.01
CA PRO A 146 6.79 -12.07 -7.77
C PRO A 146 5.90 -12.91 -6.86
N GLU A 147 5.85 -14.24 -7.04
CA GLU A 147 5.01 -15.13 -6.23
C GLU A 147 5.33 -14.95 -4.74
N LEU A 148 4.56 -14.07 -4.09
CA LEU A 148 4.65 -13.85 -2.67
C LEU A 148 4.02 -15.07 -2.02
N VAL A 149 4.86 -15.90 -1.42
CA VAL A 149 4.43 -16.96 -0.51
C VAL A 149 3.87 -16.28 0.74
N VAL A 150 2.59 -15.93 0.68
CA VAL A 150 1.86 -15.36 1.81
C VAL A 150 1.85 -16.39 2.92
N ARG A 151 2.29 -15.98 4.12
CA ARG A 151 2.25 -16.76 5.35
C ARG A 151 0.94 -16.43 6.07
N PRO A 152 -0.12 -17.25 5.95
CA PRO A 152 -1.46 -16.89 6.39
C PRO A 152 -1.54 -16.62 7.89
N VAL A 153 -1.00 -17.55 8.69
CA VAL A 153 -1.09 -17.51 10.15
C VAL A 153 -0.37 -16.28 10.75
N PRO A 154 0.91 -16.00 10.44
CA PRO A 154 1.57 -14.78 10.93
C PRO A 154 0.88 -13.49 10.48
N THR A 155 0.32 -13.49 9.26
CA THR A 155 -0.38 -12.32 8.72
C THR A 155 -1.71 -12.08 9.43
N ALA A 156 -2.46 -13.14 9.74
CA ALA A 156 -3.70 -13.05 10.50
C ALA A 156 -3.45 -12.64 11.96
N ILE A 157 -2.41 -13.18 12.61
CA ILE A 157 -2.03 -12.76 13.97
C ILE A 157 -1.64 -11.28 14.00
N LEU A 158 -0.83 -10.84 13.03
CA LEU A 158 -0.51 -9.42 12.87
C LEU A 158 -1.78 -8.58 12.71
N GLY A 159 -2.70 -9.03 11.83
CA GLY A 159 -3.99 -8.41 11.66
C GLY A 159 -4.75 -8.29 12.97
N ALA A 160 -4.85 -9.37 13.75
CA ALA A 160 -5.57 -9.40 15.02
C ALA A 160 -4.96 -8.44 16.06
N VAL A 161 -3.64 -8.46 16.24
CA VAL A 161 -2.94 -7.54 17.17
C VAL A 161 -3.15 -6.10 16.73
N ALA A 162 -2.96 -5.80 15.45
CA ALA A 162 -3.14 -4.45 14.91
C ALA A 162 -4.60 -3.97 15.00
N GLY A 163 -5.55 -4.86 14.72
CA GLY A 163 -6.98 -4.60 14.82
C GLY A 163 -7.37 -4.26 16.26
N LEU A 164 -6.99 -5.10 17.23
CA LEU A 164 -7.27 -4.87 18.64
C LEU A 164 -6.70 -3.53 19.13
N LEU A 165 -5.46 -3.21 18.76
CA LEU A 165 -4.83 -1.94 19.10
C LEU A 165 -5.58 -0.76 18.49
N VAL A 166 -6.01 -0.83 17.22
CA VAL A 166 -6.79 0.25 16.59
C VAL A 166 -8.15 0.40 17.22
N GLY A 167 -8.86 -0.70 17.45
CA GLY A 167 -10.17 -0.68 18.09
C GLY A 167 -10.10 -0.03 19.47
N MET A 168 -9.03 -0.29 20.24
CA MET A 168 -8.86 0.29 21.57
C MET A 168 -8.35 1.73 21.58
N THR A 169 -7.52 2.14 20.62
CA THR A 169 -6.76 3.39 20.77
C THR A 169 -7.00 4.41 19.66
N SER A 170 -7.66 4.06 18.55
CA SER A 170 -7.68 4.79 17.26
C SER A 170 -6.29 5.02 16.64
N VAL A 171 -5.23 5.08 17.45
CA VAL A 171 -3.89 5.47 17.06
C VAL A 171 -3.20 4.33 16.27
N GLY A 172 -3.42 4.37 14.96
CA GLY A 172 -2.33 4.17 14.00
C GLY A 172 -1.82 2.75 13.76
N ALA A 173 -2.67 1.72 13.63
CA ALA A 173 -2.18 0.40 13.12
C ALA A 173 -1.41 0.53 11.81
N GLY A 174 -1.73 1.50 10.95
CA GLY A 174 -1.06 1.58 9.65
C GLY A 174 0.47 1.69 9.78
N SER A 175 0.97 2.38 10.81
CA SER A 175 2.40 2.42 11.12
C SER A 175 2.99 1.06 11.45
N VAL A 176 2.42 0.38 12.45
CA VAL A 176 2.87 -0.92 12.95
C VAL A 176 2.70 -1.98 11.88
N VAL A 177 1.58 -2.00 11.18
CA VAL A 177 1.30 -2.98 10.13
C VAL A 177 2.21 -2.77 8.93
N ILE A 178 2.45 -1.52 8.50
CA ILE A 178 3.44 -1.25 7.43
C ILE A 178 4.82 -1.76 7.83
N VAL A 179 5.25 -1.55 9.08
CA VAL A 179 6.56 -2.03 9.55
C VAL A 179 6.61 -3.55 9.63
N VAL A 180 5.61 -4.20 10.22
CA VAL A 180 5.66 -5.66 10.35
C VAL A 180 5.48 -6.32 8.98
N LEU A 181 4.63 -5.79 8.08
CA LEU A 181 4.57 -6.24 6.68
C LEU A 181 5.92 -6.08 5.98
N LEU A 182 6.63 -4.99 6.25
CA LEU A 182 7.94 -4.73 5.71
C LEU A 182 9.00 -5.72 6.24
N LEU A 183 8.89 -6.16 7.49
CA LEU A 183 9.76 -7.18 8.08
C LEU A 183 9.41 -8.59 7.60
N LEU A 184 8.11 -8.90 7.49
CA LEU A 184 7.60 -10.21 7.13
C LEU A 184 7.70 -10.47 5.62
N TYR A 185 7.58 -9.42 4.80
CA TYR A 185 7.67 -9.45 3.34
C TYR A 185 8.66 -8.40 2.81
N PRO A 186 9.98 -8.65 2.94
CA PRO A 186 11.02 -7.71 2.50
C PRO A 186 10.98 -7.41 1.00
N ALA A 187 10.39 -8.27 0.18
CA ALA A 187 10.28 -8.11 -1.26
C ALA A 187 9.22 -7.07 -1.69
N LEU A 188 8.38 -6.57 -0.77
CA LEU A 188 7.37 -5.57 -1.10
C LEU A 188 7.97 -4.18 -1.27
N LYS A 189 7.55 -3.50 -2.35
CA LYS A 189 7.88 -2.10 -2.60
C LYS A 189 7.17 -1.20 -1.59
N ALA A 190 7.74 -0.04 -1.30
CA ALA A 190 7.14 0.92 -0.35
C ALA A 190 5.72 1.34 -0.76
N SER A 191 5.48 1.62 -2.05
CA SER A 191 4.14 1.96 -2.56
C SER A 191 3.14 0.82 -2.42
N GLN A 192 3.61 -0.44 -2.45
CA GLN A 192 2.76 -1.61 -2.23
C GLN A 192 2.38 -1.81 -0.77
N LEU A 193 3.30 -1.50 0.15
CA LEU A 193 3.01 -1.49 1.58
C LEU A 193 1.94 -0.45 1.91
N VAL A 194 2.13 0.78 1.42
CA VAL A 194 1.16 1.89 1.59
C VAL A 194 -0.21 1.52 1.02
N GLY A 195 -0.26 1.01 -0.20
CA GLY A 195 -1.52 0.65 -0.85
C GLY A 195 -2.23 -0.52 -0.17
N THR A 196 -1.49 -1.56 0.19
CA THR A 196 -2.02 -2.72 0.93
C THR A 196 -2.58 -2.29 2.27
N ASP A 197 -1.87 -1.42 3.00
CA ASP A 197 -2.30 -0.90 4.30
C ASP A 197 -3.58 -0.04 4.22
N LEU A 198 -3.65 0.87 3.25
CA LEU A 198 -4.86 1.69 3.04
C LEU A 198 -6.10 0.84 2.77
N VAL A 199 -5.98 -0.21 1.94
CA VAL A 199 -7.12 -1.06 1.57
C VAL A 199 -7.57 -1.94 2.72
N GLN A 200 -6.66 -2.63 3.44
CA GLN A 200 -7.07 -3.44 4.61
C GLN A 200 -7.67 -2.58 5.73
N ALA A 201 -7.26 -1.32 5.82
CA ALA A 201 -7.67 -0.47 6.92
C ALA A 201 -9.12 -0.01 6.76
N VAL A 202 -9.70 -0.09 5.55
CA VAL A 202 -11.11 0.25 5.32
C VAL A 202 -12.05 -0.67 6.11
N PRO A 203 -12.06 -2.01 5.89
CA PRO A 203 -12.94 -2.91 6.66
C PRO A 203 -12.57 -2.95 8.16
N LEU A 204 -11.29 -2.84 8.50
CA LEU A 204 -10.83 -2.76 9.89
C LEU A 204 -11.43 -1.53 10.60
N VAL A 205 -11.29 -0.34 10.01
CA VAL A 205 -11.80 0.90 10.59
C VAL A 205 -13.32 0.94 10.53
N ALA A 206 -13.98 0.33 9.55
CA ALA A 206 -15.43 0.18 9.56
C ALA A 206 -15.91 -0.58 10.80
N ALA A 207 -15.24 -1.68 11.14
CA ALA A 207 -15.54 -2.46 12.34
C ALA A 207 -15.27 -1.67 13.64
N ALA A 208 -14.14 -0.97 13.73
CA ALA A 208 -13.84 -0.11 14.88
C ALA A 208 -14.84 1.06 15.00
N SER A 209 -15.16 1.73 13.88
CA SER A 209 -16.09 2.86 13.82
C SER A 209 -17.47 2.46 14.29
N LEU A 210 -17.93 1.25 13.94
CA LEU A 210 -19.21 0.75 14.42
C LEU A 210 -19.23 0.69 15.96
N GLY A 211 -18.15 0.20 16.59
CA GLY A 211 -18.02 0.22 18.05
C GLY A 211 -18.03 1.64 18.63
N HIS A 212 -17.27 2.57 18.04
CA HIS A 212 -17.21 3.96 18.48
C HIS A 212 -18.48 4.78 18.21
N ILE A 213 -19.26 4.45 17.17
CA ILE A 213 -20.56 5.12 16.90
C ILE A 213 -21.61 4.62 17.88
N LEU A 214 -21.62 3.31 18.20
CA LEU A 214 -22.59 2.73 19.11
C LEU A 214 -22.33 3.12 20.57
N TYR A 215 -21.07 3.32 20.96
CA TYR A 215 -20.69 3.44 22.37
C TYR A 215 -19.71 4.57 22.70
N GLY A 216 -19.23 5.32 21.71
CA GLY A 216 -18.27 6.41 21.90
C GLY A 216 -18.90 7.79 21.70
N ASP A 217 -18.33 8.79 22.36
CA ASP A 217 -18.74 10.18 22.23
C ASP A 217 -18.02 10.82 21.04
N PHE A 218 -18.53 10.64 19.82
CA PHE A 218 -17.99 11.32 18.65
C PHE A 218 -18.73 12.63 18.35
N SER A 219 -18.00 13.64 17.89
CA SER A 219 -18.59 14.93 17.51
C SER A 219 -18.77 15.01 16.00
N LEU A 220 -20.03 15.07 15.55
CA LEU A 220 -20.37 15.24 14.14
C LEU A 220 -19.78 16.52 13.53
N GLY A 221 -19.75 17.63 14.29
CA GLY A 221 -19.22 18.91 13.80
C GLY A 221 -17.71 18.86 13.55
N LEU A 222 -16.95 18.29 14.49
CA LEU A 222 -15.49 18.11 14.36
C LEU A 222 -15.19 17.16 13.20
N THR A 223 -15.84 16.00 13.18
CA THR A 223 -15.68 14.95 12.16
C THR A 223 -15.95 15.50 10.76
N THR A 224 -17.03 16.27 10.58
CA THR A 224 -17.37 16.83 9.26
C THR A 224 -16.35 17.86 8.80
N SER A 225 -15.92 18.77 9.68
CA SER A 225 -14.89 19.77 9.36
C SER A 225 -13.55 19.11 8.98
N LEU A 226 -13.17 18.05 9.70
CA LEU A 226 -12.00 17.23 9.37
C LEU A 226 -12.14 16.57 8.00
N LEU A 227 -13.28 15.94 7.71
CA LEU A 227 -13.51 15.20 6.47
C LEU A 227 -13.41 16.08 5.22
N ILE A 228 -13.93 17.32 5.28
CA ILE A 228 -13.86 18.27 4.18
C ILE A 228 -12.41 18.48 3.70
N GLY A 229 -11.45 18.56 4.63
CA GLY A 229 -10.03 18.65 4.28
C GLY A 229 -9.39 17.28 4.03
N ALA A 230 -9.69 16.31 4.89
CA ALA A 230 -8.96 15.05 4.96
C ALA A 230 -9.20 14.15 3.74
N ILE A 231 -10.41 14.14 3.16
CA ILE A 231 -10.72 13.38 1.95
C ILE A 231 -9.87 13.85 0.75
N PRO A 232 -9.89 15.14 0.34
CA PRO A 232 -9.06 15.60 -0.77
C PRO A 232 -7.56 15.46 -0.46
N GLY A 233 -7.17 15.68 0.80
CA GLY A 233 -5.80 15.43 1.26
C GLY A 233 -5.37 13.99 1.00
N ALA A 234 -6.14 13.02 1.52
CA ALA A 234 -5.87 11.59 1.38
C ALA A 234 -5.78 11.15 -0.08
N TRP A 235 -6.70 11.65 -0.90
CA TRP A 235 -6.71 11.37 -2.33
C TRP A 235 -5.45 11.91 -3.03
N PHE A 236 -5.05 13.16 -2.75
CA PHE A 236 -3.85 13.77 -3.33
C PHE A 236 -2.57 13.10 -2.84
N GLY A 237 -2.49 12.80 -1.54
CA GLY A 237 -1.37 12.07 -0.93
C GLY A 237 -1.17 10.69 -1.57
N ALA A 238 -2.26 9.94 -1.79
CA ALA A 238 -2.22 8.63 -2.43
C ALA A 238 -1.80 8.71 -3.92
N HIS A 239 -2.15 9.79 -4.60
CA HIS A 239 -1.68 10.05 -5.97
C HIS A 239 -0.17 10.29 -6.04
N VAL A 240 0.38 11.01 -5.05
CA VAL A 240 1.81 11.24 -4.94
C VAL A 240 2.52 9.92 -4.58
N SER A 241 2.04 9.19 -3.57
CA SER A 241 2.71 7.97 -3.10
C SER A 241 2.70 6.81 -4.08
N SER A 242 1.63 6.65 -4.85
CA SER A 242 1.55 5.60 -5.88
C SER A 242 2.55 5.79 -7.02
N ARG A 243 3.08 7.00 -7.22
CA ARG A 243 4.06 7.34 -8.28
C ARG A 243 5.45 7.67 -7.75
N ALA A 244 5.59 7.96 -6.47
CA ALA A 244 6.86 8.38 -5.89
C ALA A 244 7.88 7.23 -5.82
N PRO A 245 9.19 7.52 -5.99
CA PRO A 245 10.26 6.57 -5.72
C PRO A 245 10.18 6.02 -4.29
N GLY A 246 10.39 4.71 -4.12
CA GLY A 246 10.23 4.04 -2.83
C GLY A 246 11.11 4.61 -1.71
N GLY A 247 12.27 5.15 -2.07
CA GLY A 247 13.16 5.85 -1.12
C GLY A 247 12.54 7.09 -0.47
N ILE A 248 11.74 7.87 -1.21
CA ILE A 248 11.09 9.09 -0.67
C ILE A 248 9.99 8.69 0.31
N ILE A 249 9.15 7.74 -0.07
CA ILE A 249 8.05 7.23 0.77
C ILE A 249 8.59 6.62 2.06
N ARG A 250 9.68 5.84 1.99
CA ARG A 250 10.33 5.27 3.17
C ARG A 250 10.86 6.34 4.12
N ARG A 251 11.47 7.42 3.60
CA ARG A 251 11.94 8.54 4.45
C ARG A 251 10.78 9.28 5.09
N ALA A 252 9.73 9.60 4.33
CA ALA A 252 8.53 10.24 4.85
C ALA A 252 7.90 9.41 5.97
N LEU A 253 7.78 8.10 5.77
CA LEU A 253 7.35 7.14 6.80
C LEU A 253 8.23 7.20 8.05
N ALA A 254 9.56 7.07 7.91
CA ALA A 254 10.47 7.06 9.06
C ALA A 254 10.39 8.33 9.90
N ILE A 255 10.40 9.50 9.25
CA ILE A 255 10.32 10.81 9.90
C ILE A 255 9.00 10.94 10.64
N LEU A 256 7.91 10.52 10.01
CA LEU A 256 6.58 10.61 10.60
C LEU A 256 6.44 9.69 11.82
N LEU A 257 6.89 8.44 11.69
CA LEU A 257 6.92 7.47 12.80
C LEU A 257 7.73 8.01 13.98
N LEU A 258 8.91 8.59 13.70
CA LEU A 258 9.76 9.19 14.72
C LEU A 258 9.05 10.35 15.43
N ALA A 259 8.42 11.24 14.65
CA ALA A 259 7.72 12.40 15.19
C ALA A 259 6.55 11.99 16.08
N SER A 260 5.71 11.05 15.62
CA SER A 260 4.59 10.51 16.40
C SER A 260 5.07 9.78 17.65
N ALA A 261 6.13 8.97 17.55
CA ALA A 261 6.70 8.25 18.68
C ALA A 261 7.20 9.20 19.78
N LEU A 262 7.99 10.20 19.41
CA LEU A 262 8.49 11.21 20.33
C LEU A 262 7.35 11.97 20.99
N LYS A 263 6.33 12.36 20.21
CA LYS A 263 5.19 13.09 20.75
C LYS A 263 4.38 12.28 21.75
N LEU A 264 4.16 10.99 21.50
CA LEU A 264 3.48 10.08 22.43
C LEU A 264 4.29 9.82 23.71
N LEU A 265 5.62 9.87 23.64
CA LEU A 265 6.50 9.74 24.81
C LEU A 265 6.67 11.06 25.59
N GLY A 266 5.86 12.08 25.29
CA GLY A 266 5.87 13.35 26.01
C GLY A 266 6.94 14.34 25.54
N ALA A 267 7.59 14.11 24.39
CA ALA A 267 8.54 15.08 23.87
C ALA A 267 7.86 16.41 23.51
N SER A 268 8.56 17.51 23.78
CA SER A 268 8.08 18.85 23.43
C SER A 268 8.07 19.05 21.91
N LEU A 269 7.18 19.91 21.42
CA LEU A 269 7.05 20.18 19.98
C LEU A 269 8.37 20.61 19.32
N PRO A 270 9.22 21.47 19.95
CA PRO A 270 10.53 21.81 19.39
C PRO A 270 11.46 20.61 19.23
N VAL A 271 11.44 19.67 20.18
CA VAL A 271 12.26 18.44 20.12
C VAL A 271 11.79 17.54 18.98
N VAL A 272 10.48 17.39 18.82
CA VAL A 272 9.88 16.61 17.72
C VAL A 272 10.27 17.21 16.36
N LEU A 273 10.14 18.53 16.20
CA LEU A 273 10.51 19.23 14.96
C LEU A 273 12.02 19.17 14.70
N GLY A 274 12.84 19.32 15.74
CA GLY A 274 14.30 19.19 15.67
C GLY A 274 14.73 17.79 15.23
N ALA A 275 14.13 16.74 15.80
CA ALA A 275 14.41 15.35 15.43
C ALA A 275 13.96 15.03 14.00
N ALA A 276 12.77 15.49 13.59
CA ALA A 276 12.28 15.34 12.22
C ALA A 276 13.18 16.06 11.20
N GLY A 277 13.59 17.30 11.51
CA GLY A 277 14.52 18.08 10.70
C GLY A 277 15.90 17.42 10.60
N ALA A 278 16.44 16.96 11.73
CA ALA A 278 17.69 16.21 11.77
C ALA A 278 17.61 14.94 10.92
N ALA A 279 16.55 14.15 11.04
CA ALA A 279 16.35 12.94 10.24
C ALA A 279 16.27 13.24 8.74
N LEU A 280 15.63 14.35 8.34
CA LEU A 280 15.57 14.81 6.96
C LEU A 280 16.97 15.18 6.42
N VAL A 281 17.75 15.91 7.22
CA VAL A 281 19.09 16.39 6.86
C VAL A 281 20.11 15.25 6.84
N PHE A 282 20.19 14.44 7.91
CA PHE A 282 21.07 13.28 8.00
C PHE A 282 20.76 12.26 6.90
N GLY A 283 19.48 12.00 6.62
CA GLY A 283 19.08 11.10 5.55
C GLY A 283 19.58 11.56 4.16
N ASN A 284 19.61 12.86 3.91
CA ASN A 284 20.16 13.43 2.67
C ASN A 284 21.69 13.45 2.64
N LEU A 285 22.35 13.75 3.77
CA LEU A 285 23.80 13.71 3.90
C LEU A 285 24.37 12.31 3.74
N VAL A 286 23.77 11.31 4.42
CA VAL A 286 24.14 9.89 4.28
C VAL A 286 23.93 9.45 2.83
N TRP A 287 22.82 9.85 2.20
CA TRP A 287 22.58 9.57 0.78
C TRP A 287 23.65 10.17 -0.13
N PHE A 288 23.99 11.44 0.07
CA PHE A 288 24.99 12.14 -0.73
C PHE A 288 26.38 11.55 -0.54
N TRP A 289 26.73 11.19 0.69
CA TRP A 289 28.00 10.56 1.05
C TRP A 289 28.13 9.17 0.44
N VAL A 290 27.09 8.33 0.56
CA VAL A 290 27.06 6.99 -0.04
C VAL A 290 27.09 7.08 -1.57
N LYS A 291 26.30 7.98 -2.17
CA LYS A 291 26.32 8.19 -3.63
C LYS A 291 27.73 8.59 -4.10
N ARG A 292 28.41 9.49 -3.38
CA ARG A 292 29.80 9.88 -3.71
C ARG A 292 30.80 8.74 -3.52
N ARG A 293 30.65 7.94 -2.47
CA ARG A 293 31.60 6.86 -2.13
C ARG A 293 31.47 5.63 -3.04
N PHE A 294 30.28 5.38 -3.60
CA PHE A 294 30.00 4.25 -4.49
C PHE A 294 29.81 4.62 -5.96
N ALA A 295 29.76 5.90 -6.33
CA ALA A 295 29.86 6.33 -7.73
C ALA A 295 31.29 6.19 -8.31
N ALA A 296 32.27 5.79 -7.50
CA ALA A 296 33.68 5.65 -7.87
C ALA A 296 34.11 4.19 -8.12
N LEU A 297 33.28 3.39 -8.80
CA LEU A 297 33.75 2.16 -9.43
C LEU A 297 33.51 2.30 -10.94
N PRO A 298 34.54 2.65 -11.72
CA PRO A 298 34.45 2.77 -13.16
C PRO A 298 33.95 1.46 -13.76
N ALA A 299 33.21 1.59 -14.86
CA ALA A 299 32.79 0.53 -15.77
C ALA A 299 33.98 -0.19 -16.47
N ALA A 300 35.09 -0.40 -15.77
CA ALA A 300 36.31 -1.02 -16.29
C ALA A 300 36.32 -2.56 -16.17
N ALA A 301 35.32 -3.18 -15.52
CA ALA A 301 35.26 -4.63 -15.30
C ALA A 301 34.28 -5.37 -16.22
N VAL A 302 33.65 -4.70 -17.20
CA VAL A 302 32.70 -5.32 -18.16
C VAL A 302 33.23 -5.29 -19.60
N ALA A 303 34.43 -4.74 -19.83
CA ALA A 303 35.04 -4.68 -21.17
C ALA A 303 36.02 -5.83 -21.47
N ASP A 304 36.23 -6.77 -20.54
CA ASP A 304 37.28 -7.81 -20.66
C ASP A 304 36.73 -9.24 -20.79
N SER A 305 35.51 -9.39 -21.28
CA SER A 305 34.99 -10.69 -21.73
C SER A 305 34.61 -10.61 -23.21
N SER A 306 35.59 -10.30 -24.05
CA SER A 306 35.54 -10.71 -25.45
C SER A 306 35.94 -12.18 -25.48
N PRO A 307 35.17 -13.10 -26.10
CA PRO A 307 35.61 -14.48 -26.24
C PRO A 307 36.91 -14.52 -27.06
N GLU A 308 37.99 -15.05 -26.50
CA GLU A 308 39.19 -15.43 -27.27
C GLU A 308 38.77 -16.39 -28.39
N GLU A 309 38.96 -15.96 -29.64
CA GLU A 309 39.08 -16.88 -30.77
C GLU A 309 40.36 -17.72 -30.57
N PRO A 310 40.30 -19.06 -30.59
CA PRO A 310 41.50 -19.87 -30.59
C PRO A 310 42.11 -19.85 -31.99
N ALA A 311 43.11 -18.99 -32.19
CA ALA A 311 44.00 -19.05 -33.35
C ALA A 311 45.08 -20.11 -33.13
N GLY A 312 45.02 -21.21 -33.88
CA GLY A 312 46.11 -22.19 -33.92
C GLY A 312 45.93 -23.28 -34.97
N GLY A 313 46.55 -23.10 -36.14
CA GLY A 313 46.90 -24.21 -37.04
C GLY A 313 46.72 -23.97 -38.53
N ARG A 314 47.70 -23.29 -39.18
CA ARG A 314 47.86 -23.32 -40.64
C ARG A 314 48.59 -24.60 -41.08
N SER A 315 48.03 -25.32 -42.04
CA SER A 315 48.79 -26.01 -43.10
C SER A 315 47.85 -26.49 -44.23
N GLY A 316 48.01 -25.93 -45.44
CA GLY A 316 47.57 -26.60 -46.68
C GLY A 316 48.48 -27.79 -47.03
N PRO A 317 48.31 -28.53 -48.15
CA PRO A 317 47.91 -28.00 -49.47
C PRO A 317 46.93 -28.85 -50.34
N SER A 318 46.33 -28.18 -51.34
CA SER A 318 45.83 -28.58 -52.67
C SER A 318 45.52 -30.04 -53.08
N ARG A 319 44.33 -30.22 -53.69
CA ARG A 319 43.91 -31.07 -54.87
C ARG A 319 42.38 -31.29 -54.72
N GLY A 320 41.45 -31.13 -55.66
CA GLY A 320 41.41 -31.10 -57.13
C GLY A 320 40.18 -31.94 -57.57
N SER A 321 39.42 -31.49 -58.59
CA SER A 321 38.32 -32.21 -59.30
C SER A 321 36.96 -32.30 -58.57
N GLY A 322 35.77 -32.12 -59.16
CA GLY A 322 35.23 -31.89 -60.52
C GLY A 322 33.68 -31.89 -60.38
N ALA A 323 32.97 -30.93 -60.99
CA ALA A 323 32.08 -31.11 -62.16
C ALA A 323 30.68 -31.73 -61.89
N ASP A 324 29.68 -31.16 -62.61
CA ASP A 324 28.30 -31.65 -62.92
C ASP A 324 27.23 -31.55 -61.81
N ARG A 325 25.98 -31.10 -61.98
CA ARG A 325 25.04 -30.74 -63.08
C ARG A 325 23.86 -29.97 -62.40
N ALA A 326 23.35 -28.82 -62.85
CA ALA A 326 22.37 -28.58 -63.93
C ALA A 326 21.18 -29.57 -63.98
N GLU A 327 19.97 -29.13 -63.59
CA GLU A 327 18.74 -29.13 -64.42
C GLU A 327 17.48 -28.79 -63.61
N ASP A 328 16.76 -27.79 -64.09
CA ASP A 328 15.33 -27.50 -63.90
C ASP A 328 14.65 -27.92 -65.22
N PRO A 329 13.41 -28.43 -65.22
CA PRO A 329 12.39 -27.61 -65.89
C PRO A 329 10.96 -27.69 -65.30
N ALA A 330 10.26 -26.60 -65.59
CA ALA A 330 8.83 -26.36 -65.47
C ALA A 330 7.94 -27.33 -66.28
N ASP A 331 6.68 -27.50 -65.83
CA ASP A 331 5.52 -27.53 -66.71
C ASP A 331 4.22 -27.18 -65.96
N ALA A 332 3.43 -26.26 -66.52
CA ALA A 332 2.06 -25.91 -66.15
C ALA A 332 1.12 -26.38 -67.30
N PRO A 333 -0.22 -26.44 -67.15
CA PRO A 333 -1.01 -25.21 -67.33
C PRO A 333 -2.37 -25.16 -66.57
N ALA A 334 -3.01 -23.99 -66.68
CA ALA A 334 -4.37 -23.67 -66.24
C ALA A 334 -5.46 -24.21 -67.20
N GLY A 335 -6.69 -24.35 -66.70
CA GLY A 335 -7.90 -24.65 -67.48
C GLY A 335 -9.18 -24.40 -66.67
N ASP A 336 -10.26 -24.05 -67.36
CA ASP A 336 -11.22 -23.00 -67.03
C ASP A 336 -12.66 -23.53 -66.79
N ALA A 337 -13.49 -22.67 -66.18
CA ALA A 337 -14.94 -22.49 -66.39
C ALA A 337 -16.03 -23.52 -65.97
N ALA A 338 -17.04 -22.95 -65.28
CA ALA A 338 -18.50 -23.07 -65.46
C ALA A 338 -19.32 -24.17 -64.73
N GLY A 339 -20.33 -23.71 -63.97
CA GLY A 339 -21.55 -24.48 -63.68
C GLY A 339 -22.21 -24.20 -62.33
N ASP A 340 -22.98 -23.11 -62.22
CA ASP A 340 -24.12 -23.01 -61.30
C ASP A 340 -25.37 -23.38 -62.14
N PRO A 341 -26.38 -24.11 -61.61
CA PRO A 341 -27.52 -23.38 -61.07
C PRO A 341 -28.27 -24.06 -59.90
N ALA A 342 -28.83 -23.21 -59.05
CA ALA A 342 -30.22 -23.19 -58.55
C ALA A 342 -30.76 -24.38 -57.72
N GLY A 343 -31.35 -24.02 -56.56
CA GLY A 343 -32.39 -24.83 -55.93
C GLY A 343 -32.62 -24.55 -54.44
N ASP A 344 -33.26 -23.42 -54.11
CA ASP A 344 -34.12 -23.30 -52.92
C ASP A 344 -35.56 -23.37 -53.46
N PRO A 345 -36.52 -24.06 -52.79
CA PRO A 345 -37.30 -23.37 -51.76
C PRO A 345 -37.84 -24.26 -50.61
N ALA A 346 -38.02 -23.61 -49.45
CA ALA A 346 -39.20 -23.62 -48.57
C ALA A 346 -39.68 -24.93 -47.90
N GLY A 347 -39.98 -24.82 -46.60
CA GLY A 347 -40.91 -25.71 -45.91
C GLY A 347 -40.78 -25.72 -44.39
N ASP A 348 -41.32 -24.70 -43.71
CA ASP A 348 -41.87 -24.85 -42.36
C ASP A 348 -43.27 -25.50 -42.48
N PRO A 349 -43.76 -26.26 -41.49
CA PRO A 349 -44.66 -25.61 -40.55
C PRO A 349 -44.62 -26.11 -39.09
N ALA A 350 -45.10 -25.19 -38.24
CA ALA A 350 -45.57 -25.31 -36.88
C ALA A 350 -46.45 -26.52 -36.53
N GLU A 351 -46.42 -26.91 -35.25
CA GLU A 351 -47.57 -27.11 -34.31
C GLU A 351 -46.94 -27.46 -32.94
N ASP A 352 -47.05 -26.65 -31.88
CA ASP A 352 -48.21 -26.24 -31.07
C ASP A 352 -48.64 -27.28 -30.01
N LEU A 353 -49.33 -26.77 -28.98
CA LEU A 353 -49.75 -27.30 -27.68
C LEU A 353 -48.83 -26.82 -26.54
N THR A 354 -49.12 -25.67 -25.90
CA THR A 354 -50.28 -25.37 -25.00
C THR A 354 -50.39 -26.44 -23.92
N GLU A 355 -50.52 -26.19 -22.63
CA GLU A 355 -51.26 -25.26 -21.77
C GLU A 355 -50.78 -25.67 -20.34
N ASP A 356 -50.94 -25.01 -19.21
CA ASP A 356 -51.53 -23.75 -18.75
C ASP A 356 -51.62 -23.90 -17.22
N SER A 357 -51.81 -22.75 -16.56
CA SER A 357 -52.44 -22.58 -15.26
C SER A 357 -51.66 -22.98 -14.00
N ALA A 358 -51.78 -22.27 -12.88
CA ALA A 358 -52.35 -20.96 -12.55
C ALA A 358 -52.16 -20.81 -11.03
N GLU A 359 -51.98 -19.56 -10.57
CA GLU A 359 -52.47 -19.00 -9.30
C GLU A 359 -51.97 -19.64 -7.96
N THR A 360 -51.85 -18.93 -6.83
CA THR A 360 -52.74 -17.90 -6.30
C THR A 360 -52.02 -16.99 -5.30
N SER A 361 -52.45 -15.74 -5.35
CA SER A 361 -52.44 -14.68 -4.33
C SER A 361 -52.79 -15.13 -2.89
N HIS A 362 -52.17 -14.49 -1.89
CA HIS A 362 -52.83 -13.92 -0.68
C HIS A 362 -51.79 -13.09 0.10
N SER A 363 -51.91 -11.75 0.18
CA SER A 363 -52.73 -10.98 1.16
C SER A 363 -52.16 -10.99 2.59
N ARG A 364 -51.42 -9.94 2.99
CA ARG A 364 -51.81 -8.91 3.97
C ARG A 364 -50.63 -8.01 4.34
#